data_AF-A0A2R6RCS8-F1
#
_entry.id   AF-A0A2R6RCS8-F1
#
_cell.length_a   1.000
_cell.length_b   1.000
_cell.length_c   1.000
_cell.angle_alpha   90.00
_cell.angle_beta   90.00
_cell.angle_gamma   90.00
#
_symmetry.space_group_name_H-M   'P 1'
#
loop_
_entity.id
_entity.type
_entity.pdbx_description
1 polymer ?
#
loop_
_entity_poly.entity_id
_entity_poly.type
_entity_poly.pdbx_seq_one_letter_code
_entity_poly.pdbx_strand_id
1 'polypeptide(L)'
;MPLPNPNKSGHAKPRRIRARPIPPMVTGILLAVPLDMAITPMRVLQDPILSLECSAMFEEGEVDDRFSMILFLTNERLRKNSSWKPKLCLGNLDMLPTTFGNPLWFADDELLELKGTTVYCATELQKKKLHSLYDGRVKNLTYRDKVKNLVNKLLVLSGEIERMVDLEEGSGTEDNDAELLQKALSSDIPEGHGRY
;
A
#
# COMPACT_ATOMS: atom_id res chain seq x y z
N MET A 1 23.71 -19.25 21.60
CA MET A 1 23.83 -18.23 20.53
C MET A 1 22.86 -17.12 20.84
N PRO A 2 23.26 -15.84 20.88
CA PRO A 2 22.32 -14.75 21.12
C PRO A 2 21.45 -14.53 19.87
N LEU A 3 20.14 -14.40 20.08
CA LEU A 3 19.16 -14.12 19.03
C LEU A 3 19.38 -12.72 18.43
N PRO A 4 19.15 -12.53 17.12
CA PRO A 4 19.31 -11.24 16.48
C PRO A 4 18.27 -10.24 17.00
N ASN A 5 18.73 -9.02 17.30
CA ASN A 5 17.90 -7.89 17.75
C ASN A 5 17.01 -7.40 16.60
N PRO A 6 15.67 -7.37 16.76
CA PRO A 6 14.72 -6.96 15.71
C PRO A 6 14.76 -5.45 15.38
N ASN A 7 15.45 -4.62 16.18
CA ASN A 7 15.47 -3.16 15.99
C ASN A 7 16.65 -2.62 15.16
N LYS A 8 17.44 -3.48 14.53
CA LYS A 8 18.41 -3.00 13.52
C LYS A 8 17.69 -2.88 12.18
N SER A 9 17.18 -1.68 11.85
CA SER A 9 16.78 -1.37 10.49
C SER A 9 18.04 -1.50 9.60
N GLY A 10 18.15 -2.64 8.92
CA GLY A 10 19.18 -2.84 7.93
C GLY A 10 18.89 -1.94 6.74
N HIS A 11 19.35 -0.69 6.77
CA HIS A 11 19.29 0.16 5.59
C HIS A 11 20.09 -0.52 4.47
N ALA A 12 19.38 -1.00 3.46
CA ALA A 12 20.01 -1.57 2.27
C ALA A 12 20.97 -0.53 1.68
N LYS A 13 22.23 -0.93 1.44
CA LYS A 13 23.23 -0.02 0.90
C LYS A 13 22.76 0.56 -0.44
N PRO A 14 22.88 1.88 -0.65
CA PRO A 14 22.47 2.50 -1.91
C PRO A 14 23.27 1.90 -3.06
N ARG A 15 22.57 1.51 -4.12
CA ARG A 15 23.16 0.93 -5.33
C ARG A 15 23.40 2.01 -6.37
N ARG A 16 24.55 1.98 -7.03
CA ARG A 16 24.95 2.95 -8.06
C ARG A 16 25.69 2.24 -9.19
N ILE A 17 25.48 2.70 -10.42
CA ILE A 17 26.29 2.28 -11.57
C ILE A 17 27.73 2.78 -11.37
N ARG A 18 28.69 1.86 -11.39
CA ARG A 18 30.12 2.20 -11.33
C ARG A 18 30.68 2.20 -12.74
N ALA A 19 31.37 3.27 -13.11
CA ALA A 19 32.14 3.29 -14.34
C ALA A 19 33.22 2.20 -14.27
N ARG A 20 33.33 1.38 -15.31
CA ARG A 20 34.55 0.60 -15.51
C ARG A 20 35.62 1.55 -16.04
N PRO A 21 36.91 1.33 -15.74
CA PRO A 21 37.98 2.08 -16.39
C PRO A 21 37.88 1.81 -17.90
N ILE A 22 37.52 2.81 -18.71
CA ILE A 22 37.47 2.73 -20.17
C ILE A 22 38.61 3.62 -20.71
N PRO A 23 39.41 3.16 -21.71
CA PRO A 23 40.44 3.98 -22.35
C PRO A 23 39.85 5.25 -22.98
N PRO A 24 40.63 6.32 -23.14
CA PRO A 24 40.12 7.56 -23.71
C PRO A 24 39.71 7.33 -25.17
N MET A 25 38.59 7.93 -25.57
CA MET A 25 38.02 7.96 -26.94
C MET A 25 37.01 6.86 -27.28
N VAL A 26 35.83 6.91 -26.68
CA VAL A 26 34.57 6.81 -27.45
C VAL A 26 33.52 7.60 -26.66
N THR A 27 32.64 8.36 -27.33
CA THR A 27 31.42 8.91 -26.72
C THR A 27 30.55 7.74 -26.24
N GLY A 28 30.82 7.28 -25.02
CA GLY A 28 30.37 5.98 -24.53
C GLY A 28 28.93 6.02 -24.04
N ILE A 29 28.02 5.42 -24.81
CA ILE A 29 26.68 5.08 -24.32
C ILE A 29 26.85 4.15 -23.12
N LEU A 30 26.42 4.59 -21.93
CA LEU A 30 26.58 3.85 -20.67
C LEU A 30 25.61 2.66 -20.56
N LEU A 31 24.36 2.86 -20.99
CA LEU A 31 23.29 1.86 -20.98
C LEU A 31 22.22 2.25 -22.00
N ALA A 32 21.70 1.27 -22.74
CA ALA A 32 20.49 1.39 -23.54
C ALA A 32 19.40 0.51 -22.93
N VAL A 33 18.23 1.10 -22.66
CA VAL A 33 17.08 0.40 -22.09
C VAL A 33 15.97 0.34 -23.14
N PRO A 34 15.63 -0.85 -23.68
CA PRO A 34 14.47 -1.07 -24.52
C PRO A 34 13.16 -0.45 -23.97
N LEU A 35 12.35 0.10 -24.87
CA LEU A 35 11.08 0.75 -24.52
C LEU A 35 10.05 -0.23 -23.93
N ASP A 36 10.18 -1.52 -24.21
CA ASP A 36 9.35 -2.57 -23.61
C ASP A 36 9.66 -2.84 -22.14
N MET A 37 10.77 -2.31 -21.61
CA MET A 37 11.07 -2.26 -20.18
C MET A 37 10.69 -0.92 -19.53
N ALA A 38 10.12 0.04 -20.27
CA ALA A 38 9.64 1.27 -19.66
C ALA A 38 8.31 1.01 -18.92
N ILE A 39 8.19 1.53 -17.70
CA ILE A 39 6.93 1.53 -16.96
C ILE A 39 6.20 2.82 -17.30
N THR A 40 5.12 2.74 -18.06
CA THR A 40 4.34 3.89 -18.56
C THR A 40 2.84 3.64 -18.43
N PRO A 41 1.99 4.68 -18.44
CA PRO A 41 0.54 4.50 -18.40
C PRO A 41 0.03 3.56 -19.50
N MET A 42 0.56 3.72 -20.73
CA MET A 42 0.24 2.85 -21.86
C MET A 42 0.54 1.37 -21.56
N ARG A 43 1.60 1.08 -20.82
CA ARG A 43 1.93 -0.30 -20.41
C ARG A 43 0.96 -0.86 -19.37
N VAL A 44 0.44 -0.01 -18.48
CA VAL A 44 -0.61 -0.42 -17.53
C VAL A 44 -1.87 -0.82 -18.28
N LEU A 45 -2.28 -0.04 -19.28
CA LEU A 45 -3.45 -0.33 -20.12
C LEU A 45 -3.27 -1.55 -21.03
N GLN A 46 -2.04 -2.03 -21.21
CA GLN A 46 -1.74 -3.25 -21.97
C GLN A 46 -1.59 -4.49 -21.07
N ASP A 47 -1.64 -4.33 -19.74
CA ASP A 47 -1.51 -5.47 -18.82
C ASP A 47 -2.75 -6.37 -18.87
N PRO A 48 -2.61 -7.70 -19.05
CA PRO A 48 -3.77 -8.59 -19.20
C PRO A 48 -4.77 -8.58 -18.03
N ILE A 49 -4.36 -8.16 -16.84
CA ILE A 49 -5.18 -8.23 -15.63
C ILE A 49 -5.65 -6.84 -15.20
N LEU A 50 -4.79 -5.83 -15.34
CA LEU A 50 -5.09 -4.45 -14.95
C LEU A 50 -5.75 -3.65 -16.07
N SER A 51 -5.55 -4.00 -17.34
CA SER A 51 -6.01 -3.21 -18.51
C SER A 51 -7.49 -2.87 -18.48
N LEU A 52 -8.36 -3.85 -18.22
CA LEU A 52 -9.81 -3.64 -18.28
C LEU A 52 -10.29 -2.70 -17.16
N GLU A 53 -9.85 -2.95 -15.93
CA GLU A 53 -10.25 -2.15 -14.77
C GLU A 53 -9.60 -0.76 -14.81
N CYS A 54 -8.32 -0.67 -15.19
CA CYS A 54 -7.62 0.61 -15.32
C CYS A 54 -8.15 1.44 -16.49
N SER A 55 -8.53 0.84 -17.62
CA SER A 55 -9.16 1.56 -18.73
C SER A 55 -10.49 2.17 -18.30
N ALA A 56 -11.35 1.38 -17.66
CA ALA A 56 -12.64 1.87 -17.15
C ALA A 56 -12.46 3.00 -16.13
N MET A 57 -11.53 2.84 -15.18
CA MET A 57 -11.23 3.89 -14.20
C MET A 57 -10.57 5.14 -14.81
N PHE A 58 -9.84 4.99 -15.91
CA PHE A 58 -9.20 6.11 -16.62
C PHE A 58 -10.21 6.90 -17.45
N GLU A 59 -11.12 6.22 -18.16
CA GLU A 59 -12.20 6.84 -18.93
C GLU A 59 -13.19 7.60 -18.04
N GLU A 60 -13.49 7.07 -16.86
CA GLU A 60 -14.31 7.74 -15.85
C GLU A 60 -13.58 8.90 -15.13
N GLY A 61 -12.28 9.08 -15.37
CA GLY A 61 -11.45 10.12 -14.74
C GLY A 61 -11.16 9.87 -13.25
N GLU A 62 -11.52 8.71 -12.72
CA GLU A 62 -11.29 8.30 -11.33
C GLU A 62 -9.79 8.02 -11.06
N VAL A 63 -9.04 7.68 -12.11
CA VAL A 63 -7.62 7.33 -12.03
C VAL A 63 -6.77 8.20 -12.96
N ASP A 64 -5.73 8.83 -12.41
CA ASP A 64 -4.73 9.55 -13.19
C ASP A 64 -3.57 8.63 -13.59
N ASP A 65 -2.72 9.08 -14.53
CA ASP A 65 -1.56 8.34 -15.01
C ASP A 65 -0.67 7.83 -13.87
N ARG A 66 -0.43 8.68 -12.87
CA ARG A 66 0.44 8.36 -11.75
C ARG A 66 -0.16 7.26 -10.89
N PHE A 67 -1.45 7.32 -10.61
CA PHE A 67 -2.13 6.33 -9.81
C PHE A 67 -2.22 4.97 -10.53
N SER A 68 -2.48 4.96 -11.84
CA SER A 68 -2.38 3.76 -12.68
C SER A 68 -1.01 3.10 -12.57
N MET A 69 0.07 3.89 -12.64
CA MET A 69 1.43 3.38 -12.47
C MET A 69 1.69 2.84 -11.05
N ILE A 70 1.15 3.47 -10.01
CA ILE A 70 1.27 3.00 -8.62
C ILE A 70 0.57 1.66 -8.44
N LEU A 71 -0.65 1.49 -8.98
CA LEU A 71 -1.36 0.21 -8.96
C LEU A 71 -0.58 -0.88 -9.69
N PHE A 72 -0.08 -0.57 -10.90
CA PHE A 72 0.74 -1.50 -11.68
C PHE A 72 1.97 -1.97 -10.90
N LEU A 73 2.74 -1.02 -10.35
CA LEU A 73 3.93 -1.33 -9.55
C LEU A 73 3.59 -2.16 -8.31
N THR A 74 2.51 -1.83 -7.61
CA THR A 74 2.07 -2.55 -6.41
C THR A 74 1.69 -3.99 -6.76
N ASN A 75 0.95 -4.17 -7.84
CA ASN A 75 0.59 -5.50 -8.34
C ASN A 75 1.82 -6.31 -8.80
N GLU A 76 2.74 -5.71 -9.56
CA GLU A 76 3.96 -6.40 -10.01
C GLU A 76 4.87 -6.80 -8.84
N ARG A 77 4.84 -6.08 -7.70
CA ARG A 77 5.49 -6.52 -6.44
C ARG A 77 4.88 -7.81 -5.90
N LEU A 78 3.56 -7.96 -5.97
CA LEU A 78 2.83 -9.08 -5.40
C LEU A 78 2.83 -10.33 -6.30
N ARG A 79 2.85 -10.16 -7.63
CA ARG A 79 2.81 -11.29 -8.56
C ARG A 79 4.01 -12.21 -8.41
N LYS A 80 3.78 -13.51 -8.20
CA LYS A 80 4.85 -14.52 -8.13
C LYS A 80 5.53 -14.72 -9.49
N ASN A 81 4.78 -14.71 -10.57
CA ASN A 81 5.16 -14.98 -11.96
C ASN A 81 5.38 -13.72 -12.83
N SER A 82 5.71 -12.57 -12.21
CA SER A 82 5.92 -11.32 -12.94
C SER A 82 7.02 -11.45 -13.99
N SER A 83 6.73 -10.98 -15.21
CA SER A 83 7.69 -10.89 -16.32
C SER A 83 8.82 -9.87 -16.07
N TRP A 84 8.65 -9.02 -15.05
CA TRP A 84 9.58 -7.98 -14.64
C TRP A 84 10.61 -8.49 -13.61
N LYS A 85 10.37 -9.65 -12.98
CA LYS A 85 11.32 -10.27 -12.03
C LYS A 85 12.62 -10.76 -12.68
N PRO A 86 12.62 -11.40 -13.87
CA PRO A 86 13.86 -11.85 -14.52
C PRO A 86 14.43 -10.82 -15.51
N LYS A 87 13.57 -10.14 -16.29
CA LYS A 87 14.00 -9.35 -17.46
C LYS A 87 14.75 -8.06 -17.13
N LEU A 88 14.50 -7.46 -15.97
CA LEU A 88 15.00 -6.12 -15.70
C LEU A 88 16.39 -6.14 -15.02
N CYS A 89 17.08 -7.29 -14.91
CA CYS A 89 18.20 -7.47 -13.95
C CYS A 89 17.84 -6.94 -12.55
N LEU A 90 16.54 -6.87 -12.28
CA LEU A 90 15.88 -6.38 -11.09
C LEU A 90 15.36 -7.66 -10.45
N GLY A 91 16.32 -8.51 -10.08
CA GLY A 91 16.08 -9.77 -9.39
C GLY A 91 15.27 -9.44 -8.16
N ASN A 92 13.96 -9.65 -8.30
CA ASN A 92 12.89 -9.12 -7.46
C ASN A 92 12.79 -7.58 -7.45
N LEU A 93 11.56 -7.05 -7.48
CA LEU A 93 11.29 -5.65 -7.16
C LEU A 93 11.86 -5.19 -5.78
N ASP A 94 12.40 -6.13 -4.99
CA ASP A 94 13.29 -5.95 -3.83
C ASP A 94 14.51 -5.03 -4.09
N MET A 95 14.89 -4.81 -5.35
CA MET A 95 15.97 -3.88 -5.69
C MET A 95 15.58 -2.41 -5.46
N LEU A 96 14.27 -2.10 -5.46
CA LEU A 96 13.80 -0.76 -5.13
C LEU A 96 13.89 -0.54 -3.62
N PRO A 97 14.37 0.63 -3.16
CA PRO A 97 14.31 0.98 -1.75
C PRO A 97 12.89 0.85 -1.21
N THR A 98 12.76 0.27 -0.02
CA THR A 98 11.50 0.21 0.73
C THR A 98 11.27 1.47 1.55
N THR A 99 12.30 2.28 1.77
CA THR A 99 12.25 3.57 2.45
C THR A 99 13.09 4.59 1.70
N PHE A 100 12.78 5.86 1.88
CA PHE A 100 13.51 6.97 1.27
C PHE A 100 13.86 8.01 2.34
N GLY A 101 15.03 8.64 2.23
CA GLY A 101 15.45 9.72 3.13
C GLY A 101 14.81 11.07 2.82
N ASN A 102 13.55 11.09 2.37
CA ASN A 102 12.84 12.35 2.11
C ASN A 102 11.85 12.66 3.24
N PRO A 103 11.54 13.93 3.53
CA PRO A 103 10.69 14.31 4.66
C PRO A 103 9.26 13.71 4.65
N LEU A 104 8.74 13.25 3.51
CA LEU A 104 7.44 12.56 3.48
C LEU A 104 7.49 11.19 4.18
N TRP A 105 8.68 10.61 4.32
CA TRP A 105 8.94 9.32 4.96
C TRP A 105 9.46 9.43 6.39
N PHE A 106 9.68 10.65 6.89
CA PHE A 106 10.16 10.88 8.25
C PHE A 106 9.05 10.55 9.25
N ALA A 107 9.48 9.98 10.38
CA ALA A 107 8.64 9.86 11.57
C ALA A 107 8.29 11.24 12.13
N ASP A 108 7.30 11.31 13.02
CA ASP A 108 6.78 12.59 13.51
C ASP A 108 7.84 13.39 14.28
N ASP A 109 8.71 12.71 15.03
CA ASP A 109 9.84 13.30 15.75
C ASP A 109 10.91 13.83 14.79
N GLU A 110 11.32 13.03 13.79
CA GLU A 110 12.27 13.44 12.74
C GLU A 110 11.74 14.64 11.94
N LEU A 111 10.44 14.66 11.63
CA LEU A 111 9.82 15.78 10.93
C LEU A 111 9.76 17.02 11.83
N LEU A 112 9.57 16.85 13.14
CA LEU A 112 9.53 17.95 14.10
C LEU A 112 10.88 18.68 14.20
N GLU A 113 12.01 18.01 13.93
CA GLU A 113 13.32 18.65 13.84
C GLU A 113 13.36 19.72 12.74
N LEU A 114 12.54 19.58 11.70
CA LEU A 114 12.43 20.55 10.61
C LEU A 114 11.44 21.70 10.93
N LYS A 115 10.78 21.70 12.09
CA LYS A 115 9.74 22.67 12.44
C LYS A 115 10.25 24.11 12.31
N GLY A 116 9.44 24.96 11.67
CA GLY A 116 9.79 26.35 11.40
C GLY A 116 10.55 26.57 10.09
N THR A 117 10.95 25.50 9.39
CA THR A 117 11.53 25.61 8.05
C THR A 117 10.46 25.62 6.96
N THR A 118 10.80 26.18 5.78
CA THR A 118 9.94 26.08 4.58
C THR A 118 9.72 24.62 4.16
N VAL A 119 10.71 23.75 4.36
CA VAL A 119 10.63 22.33 4.02
C VAL A 119 9.58 21.63 4.89
N TYR A 120 9.51 21.94 6.19
CA TYR A 120 8.47 21.41 7.08
C TYR A 120 7.07 21.78 6.61
N CYS A 121 6.83 23.07 6.35
CA CYS A 121 5.52 23.53 5.86
C CYS A 121 5.13 22.89 4.52
N ALA A 122 6.08 22.79 3.58
CA ALA A 122 5.85 22.14 2.30
C ALA A 122 5.54 20.64 2.45
N THR A 123 6.25 19.96 3.36
CA THR A 123 6.05 18.54 3.66
C THR A 123 4.69 18.29 4.29
N GLU A 124 4.31 19.10 5.28
CA GLU A 124 2.99 19.04 5.93
C GLU A 124 1.85 19.26 4.94
N LEU A 125 1.97 20.29 4.09
CA LEU A 125 0.98 20.56 3.05
C LEU A 125 0.89 19.40 2.06
N GLN A 126 2.02 18.83 1.65
CA GLN A 126 2.06 17.71 0.72
C GLN A 126 1.50 16.42 1.33
N LYS A 127 1.82 16.11 2.60
CA LYS A 127 1.22 14.99 3.34
C LYS A 127 -0.30 15.15 3.40
N LYS A 128 -0.81 16.31 3.81
CA LYS A 128 -2.25 16.60 3.87
C LYS A 128 -2.93 16.46 2.52
N LYS A 129 -2.33 17.01 1.46
CA LYS A 129 -2.84 16.87 0.09
C LYS A 129 -2.92 15.40 -0.32
N LEU A 130 -1.85 14.62 -0.10
CA LEU A 130 -1.85 13.19 -0.41
C LEU A 130 -2.92 12.43 0.39
N HIS A 131 -3.02 12.65 1.71
CA HIS A 131 -4.07 12.05 2.52
C HIS A 131 -5.46 12.37 1.98
N SER A 132 -5.78 13.64 1.71
CA SER A 132 -7.09 14.02 1.15
C SER A 132 -7.40 13.36 -0.19
N LEU A 133 -6.39 13.22 -1.06
CA LEU A 133 -6.55 12.61 -2.38
C LEU A 133 -6.86 11.11 -2.26
N TYR A 134 -6.10 10.37 -1.45
CA TYR A 134 -6.27 8.92 -1.32
C TYR A 134 -7.46 8.58 -0.42
N ASP A 135 -7.71 9.31 0.67
CA ASP A 135 -8.90 9.12 1.52
C ASP A 135 -10.18 9.42 0.74
N GLY A 136 -10.20 10.49 -0.06
CA GLY A 136 -11.32 10.82 -0.93
C GLY A 136 -11.62 9.70 -1.93
N ARG A 137 -10.58 9.13 -2.56
CA ARG A 137 -10.72 8.00 -3.47
C ARG A 137 -11.19 6.74 -2.75
N VAL A 138 -10.59 6.38 -1.61
CA VAL A 138 -10.99 5.18 -0.84
C VAL A 138 -12.44 5.26 -0.33
N LYS A 139 -12.94 6.47 -0.03
CA LYS A 139 -14.33 6.69 0.39
C LYS A 139 -15.34 6.62 -0.76
N ASN A 140 -14.91 6.78 -2.02
CA ASN A 140 -15.78 6.56 -3.17
C ASN A 140 -16.11 5.06 -3.23
N LEU A 141 -17.37 4.70 -2.98
CA LEU A 141 -17.83 3.29 -2.90
C LEU A 141 -17.57 2.54 -4.20
N THR A 142 -17.85 3.17 -5.35
CA THR A 142 -17.58 2.61 -6.68
C THR A 142 -16.10 2.31 -6.86
N TYR A 143 -15.24 3.25 -6.46
CA TYR A 143 -13.79 3.06 -6.51
C TYR A 143 -13.31 1.97 -5.56
N ARG A 144 -13.81 1.94 -4.33
CA ARG A 144 -13.49 0.92 -3.32
C ARG A 144 -13.81 -0.47 -3.84
N ASP A 145 -14.97 -0.64 -4.47
CA ASP A 145 -15.40 -1.92 -5.01
C ASP A 145 -14.55 -2.34 -6.23
N LYS A 146 -14.17 -1.40 -7.10
CA LYS A 146 -13.22 -1.65 -8.20
C LYS A 146 -11.84 -2.08 -7.69
N VAL A 147 -11.30 -1.38 -6.69
CA VAL A 147 -10.00 -1.74 -6.08
C VAL A 147 -10.10 -3.09 -5.36
N LYS A 148 -11.17 -3.37 -4.64
CA LYS A 148 -11.40 -4.69 -4.01
C LYS A 148 -11.49 -5.80 -5.05
N ASN A 149 -12.25 -5.59 -6.13
CA ASN A 149 -12.37 -6.56 -7.21
C ASN A 149 -11.00 -6.82 -7.86
N LEU A 150 -10.22 -5.76 -8.07
CA LEU A 150 -8.85 -5.86 -8.55
C LEU A 150 -7.99 -6.68 -7.60
N VAL A 151 -7.95 -6.35 -6.31
CA VAL A 151 -7.19 -7.07 -5.29
C VAL A 151 -7.61 -8.55 -5.22
N ASN A 152 -8.91 -8.85 -5.26
CA ASN A 152 -9.41 -10.21 -5.26
C ASN A 152 -8.95 -10.98 -6.50
N LYS A 153 -9.06 -10.39 -7.71
CA LYS A 153 -8.52 -10.98 -8.95
C LYS A 153 -7.01 -11.25 -8.80
N LEU A 154 -6.26 -10.33 -8.19
CA LEU A 154 -4.83 -10.48 -7.97
C LEU A 154 -4.48 -11.59 -6.96
N LEU A 155 -5.25 -11.74 -5.88
CA LEU A 155 -5.07 -12.80 -4.88
C LEU A 155 -5.38 -14.19 -5.45
N VAL A 156 -6.42 -14.30 -6.30
CA VAL A 156 -6.72 -15.51 -7.07
C VAL A 156 -5.53 -15.89 -7.95
N LEU A 157 -4.95 -14.91 -8.65
CA LEU A 157 -3.86 -15.14 -9.59
C LEU A 157 -2.50 -15.35 -8.90
N SER A 158 -2.29 -14.87 -7.67
CA SER A 158 -1.08 -15.11 -6.88
C SER A 158 -1.08 -16.48 -6.17
N GLY A 159 -2.19 -17.22 -6.23
CA GLY A 159 -2.38 -18.51 -5.55
C GLY A 159 -2.32 -18.37 -4.03
N GLU A 160 -2.76 -17.24 -3.47
CA GLU A 160 -2.70 -16.96 -2.03
C GLU A 160 -4.03 -17.14 -1.30
N ILE A 161 -5.10 -17.55 -2.00
CA ILE A 161 -6.42 -17.81 -1.40
C ILE A 161 -6.34 -18.81 -0.24
N GLU A 162 -5.46 -19.80 -0.30
CA GLU A 162 -5.36 -20.84 0.75
C GLU A 162 -4.95 -20.28 2.13
N ARG A 163 -4.29 -19.11 2.21
CA ARG A 163 -3.78 -18.58 3.51
C ARG A 163 -4.73 -17.65 4.24
N MET A 164 -5.83 -17.25 3.62
CA MET A 164 -6.81 -16.33 4.24
C MET A 164 -8.04 -17.05 4.79
N VAL A 165 -8.24 -18.33 4.45
CA VAL A 165 -9.34 -19.16 4.95
C VAL A 165 -9.09 -19.65 6.38
N ASP A 166 -7.82 -19.74 6.82
CA ASP A 166 -7.46 -20.23 8.16
C ASP A 166 -7.65 -19.19 9.29
N LEU A 167 -8.04 -17.96 8.98
CA LEU A 167 -8.25 -16.91 10.00
C LEU A 167 -9.73 -16.67 10.35
N GLU A 168 -10.66 -17.33 9.67
CA GLU A 168 -12.11 -17.16 9.95
C GLU A 168 -12.74 -18.33 10.74
N GLU A 169 -11.96 -19.31 11.23
CA GLU A 169 -12.45 -20.38 12.12
C GLU A 169 -12.09 -20.17 13.60
N GLY A 170 -11.99 -18.92 14.04
CA GLY A 170 -11.52 -18.57 15.38
C GLY A 170 -12.19 -17.38 16.04
N SER A 171 -13.51 -17.21 15.90
CA SER A 171 -14.27 -16.28 16.78
C SER A 171 -15.71 -16.76 16.95
N GLY A 172 -15.86 -17.97 17.50
CA GLY A 172 -17.11 -18.35 18.15
C GLY A 172 -17.25 -17.59 19.47
N THR A 173 -18.06 -16.54 19.46
CA THR A 173 -18.82 -16.08 20.64
C THR A 173 -20.24 -15.79 20.18
N GLU A 174 -20.98 -16.85 19.91
CA GLU A 174 -22.42 -16.82 20.11
C GLU A 174 -22.66 -16.69 21.63
N ASP A 175 -23.75 -16.00 21.98
CA ASP A 175 -24.31 -15.82 23.31
C ASP A 175 -23.74 -14.64 24.13
N ASN A 176 -24.48 -13.52 24.20
CA ASN A 176 -25.31 -13.20 25.37
C ASN A 176 -25.72 -11.70 25.46
N ASP A 177 -26.49 -11.19 24.49
CA ASP A 177 -27.07 -9.84 24.55
C ASP A 177 -28.55 -9.82 25.00
N ALA A 178 -29.15 -10.98 25.31
CA ALA A 178 -30.57 -11.08 25.68
C ALA A 178 -30.84 -10.87 27.18
N GLU A 179 -29.86 -11.04 28.07
CA GLU A 179 -30.07 -10.94 29.53
C GLU A 179 -30.04 -9.51 30.09
N LEU A 180 -29.48 -8.53 29.36
CA LEU A 180 -29.39 -7.14 29.85
C LEU A 180 -30.70 -6.35 29.74
N LEU A 181 -31.63 -6.78 28.87
CA LEU A 181 -32.91 -6.07 28.66
C LEU A 181 -34.02 -6.48 29.63
N GLN A 182 -33.95 -7.65 30.28
CA GLN A 182 -34.94 -8.02 31.31
C GLN A 182 -34.70 -7.34 32.67
N LYS A 183 -33.46 -6.96 32.98
CA LYS A 183 -33.11 -6.39 34.30
C LYS A 183 -33.50 -4.92 34.48
N ALA A 184 -33.86 -4.22 33.39
CA ALA A 184 -34.29 -2.83 33.41
C ALA A 184 -35.82 -2.66 33.60
N LEU A 185 -36.60 -3.74 33.55
CA LEU A 185 -38.07 -3.73 33.57
C LEU A 185 -38.70 -4.26 34.87
N SER A 186 -37.90 -4.57 35.90
CA SER A 186 -38.40 -5.16 37.15
C SER A 186 -37.99 -4.43 38.43
N SER A 187 -37.54 -3.17 38.35
CA SER A 187 -37.36 -2.34 39.55
C SER A 187 -38.39 -1.20 39.59
N ASP A 188 -39.65 -1.55 39.77
CA ASP A 188 -40.62 -0.63 40.36
C ASP A 188 -41.46 -1.36 41.42
N ILE A 189 -41.36 -0.81 42.64
CA ILE A 189 -42.24 -0.93 43.82
C ILE A 189 -42.04 -2.20 44.70
N PRO A 190 -41.83 -2.00 46.01
CA PRO A 190 -42.92 -2.36 46.92
C PRO A 190 -43.35 -1.22 47.85
N GLU A 191 -44.67 -1.15 48.00
CA GLU A 191 -45.40 -0.42 49.02
C GLU A 191 -45.03 -0.92 50.43
N GLY A 192 -45.03 -0.01 51.41
CA GLY A 192 -44.77 -0.34 52.81
C GLY A 192 -45.31 0.73 53.76
N HIS A 193 -46.52 0.50 54.24
CA HIS A 193 -47.23 1.21 55.32
C HIS A 193 -46.40 1.53 56.58
N GLY A 194 -46.72 2.66 57.23
CA GLY A 194 -46.35 2.88 58.64
C GLY A 194 -46.71 4.26 59.16
N ARG A 195 -47.91 4.39 59.77
CA ARG A 195 -48.38 5.55 60.53
C ARG A 195 -47.54 5.79 61.79
N TYR A 196 -47.37 7.07 62.12
CA TYR A 196 -47.44 7.78 63.42
C TYR A 196 -46.34 8.83 63.55
#